data_AF-A0A8J4CG92-F1
#
_entry.id   AF-A0A8J4CG92-F1
#
_cell.length_a   1.000
_cell.length_b   1.000
_cell.length_c   1.000
_cell.angle_alpha   90.00
_cell.angle_beta   90.00
_cell.angle_gamma   90.00
#
_symmetry.space_group_name_H-M   'P 1'
#
loop_
_entity.id
_entity.type
_entity.pdbx_description
1 polymer ?
#
loop_
_entity_poly.entity_id
_entity_poly.type
_entity_poly.pdbx_seq_one_letter_code
_entity_poly.pdbx_strand_id
1 'polypeptide(L)'
;MNLGLLVAVLLVLQVAPDLGLAQTPREYRYKNGIRLAGDTGTKGRLEVSSIDAWFTDVPGKASWSPVCDTGDFGDADATIMCKLLDYTYGRKFYSKYTSALRSQTDARYVGRIICEEKIFNPPPPARSPPSRARSRSLFRPLQATINTPTASPYTCRIRPGPCDNNGPFVGIECSHFPMDNASPPPPSPPAPPPSPPAVSNFIRFYGPQMTWTSNVFAGLEPNLVNEDALVGIVYGRFEVQVASPVDGRLVWAPLCYYNDTADALYVGNTLMTTADVACQQLHDWPKQFDGGIALVMVQVSDTQITIPSAAYGEDDFDPKKVAAWVTVLGGGLGASARKVQDMNIAISSTPCKSGALLTAVCQPFGERHRRN
;
A
#
# COMPACT_ATOMS: atom_id res chain seq x y z
N MET A 1 -38.15 -51.34 -32.01
CA MET A 1 -36.81 -51.06 -31.44
C MET A 1 -36.59 -49.55 -31.52
N ASN A 2 -36.54 -48.88 -30.37
CA ASN A 2 -36.74 -47.44 -30.24
C ASN A 2 -35.44 -46.64 -30.42
N LEU A 3 -35.37 -45.90 -31.52
CA LEU A 3 -34.27 -44.99 -31.87
C LEU A 3 -34.19 -43.74 -30.97
N GLY A 4 -35.24 -43.47 -30.17
CA GLY A 4 -35.35 -42.27 -29.33
C GLY A 4 -34.48 -42.26 -28.06
N LEU A 5 -34.01 -43.42 -27.59
CA LEU A 5 -33.21 -43.50 -26.35
C LEU A 5 -31.72 -43.18 -26.58
N LEU A 6 -31.21 -43.31 -27.81
CA LEU A 6 -29.79 -43.09 -28.10
C LEU A 6 -29.43 -41.60 -28.21
N VAL A 7 -30.38 -40.74 -28.60
CA VAL A 7 -30.15 -39.30 -28.77
C VAL A 7 -30.11 -38.56 -27.43
N ALA A 8 -30.88 -39.02 -26.44
CA ALA A 8 -30.87 -38.43 -25.10
C ALA A 8 -29.58 -38.69 -24.32
N VAL A 9 -28.88 -39.81 -24.58
CA VAL A 9 -27.59 -40.12 -23.92
C VAL A 9 -26.43 -39.34 -24.54
N LEU A 10 -26.52 -38.99 -25.83
CA LEU A 10 -25.47 -38.21 -26.52
C LEU A 10 -25.54 -36.70 -26.23
N LEU A 11 -26.71 -36.15 -25.91
CA LEU A 11 -26.84 -34.71 -25.61
C LEU A 11 -26.40 -34.32 -24.19
N VAL A 12 -26.33 -35.27 -23.24
CA VAL A 12 -25.88 -34.99 -21.86
C VAL A 12 -24.35 -34.88 -21.75
N LEU A 13 -23.60 -35.31 -22.77
CA LEU A 13 -22.13 -35.25 -22.79
C LEU A 13 -21.54 -33.95 -23.33
N GLN A 14 -22.35 -33.01 -23.83
CA GLN A 14 -21.85 -31.75 -24.42
C GLN A 14 -22.05 -30.49 -23.56
N VAL A 15 -22.58 -30.63 -22.35
CA VAL A 15 -22.71 -29.53 -21.38
C VAL A 15 -21.98 -29.86 -20.09
N ALA A 16 -20.73 -30.29 -20.20
CA ALA A 16 -19.81 -30.11 -19.10
C ALA A 16 -19.30 -28.67 -19.22
N PRO A 17 -19.64 -27.73 -18.30
CA PRO A 17 -18.82 -26.53 -18.17
C PRO A 17 -17.39 -27.00 -17.98
N ASP A 18 -16.44 -26.26 -18.55
CA ASP A 18 -15.01 -26.43 -18.43
C ASP A 18 -14.64 -26.78 -16.98
N LEU A 19 -14.71 -28.08 -16.64
CA LEU A 19 -14.33 -28.63 -15.35
C LEU A 19 -12.82 -28.65 -15.46
N GLY A 20 -12.23 -27.47 -15.19
CA GLY A 20 -10.81 -27.20 -15.32
C GLY A 20 -10.07 -28.42 -14.83
N LEU A 21 -9.31 -29.03 -15.77
CA LEU A 21 -8.54 -30.26 -15.58
C LEU A 21 -8.21 -30.42 -14.11
N ALA A 22 -8.85 -31.39 -13.45
CA ALA A 22 -8.57 -31.71 -12.06
C ALA A 22 -7.05 -31.80 -11.95
N GLN A 23 -6.43 -30.77 -11.36
CA GLN A 23 -5.00 -30.69 -11.28
C GLN A 23 -4.59 -31.96 -10.57
N THR A 24 -3.87 -32.84 -11.28
CA THR A 24 -3.24 -34.00 -10.67
C THR A 24 -2.56 -33.50 -9.39
N PRO A 25 -2.64 -34.24 -8.27
CA PRO A 25 -2.11 -33.78 -6.99
C PRO A 25 -0.72 -33.21 -7.22
N ARG A 26 -0.60 -31.88 -7.21
CA ARG A 26 0.66 -31.22 -7.57
C ARG A 26 1.67 -31.75 -6.55
N GLU A 27 2.67 -32.48 -7.04
CA GLU A 27 3.69 -33.04 -6.19
C GLU A 27 4.55 -31.87 -5.67
N TYR A 28 4.10 -31.26 -4.58
CA TYR A 28 4.84 -30.20 -3.92
C TYR A 28 6.11 -30.83 -3.37
N ARG A 29 7.27 -30.45 -3.90
CA ARG A 29 8.53 -30.71 -3.21
C ARG A 29 8.62 -29.74 -2.04
N TYR A 30 8.43 -30.26 -0.83
CA TYR A 30 8.59 -29.49 0.39
C TYR A 30 9.68 -30.12 1.27
N LYS A 31 10.59 -29.29 1.77
CA LYS A 31 11.63 -29.69 2.73
C LYS A 31 12.04 -28.45 3.51
N ASN A 32 12.35 -28.62 4.79
CA ASN A 32 12.87 -27.57 5.65
C ASN A 32 12.03 -26.28 5.66
N GLY A 33 10.70 -26.42 5.57
CA GLY A 33 9.79 -25.29 5.58
C GLY A 33 9.73 -24.48 4.29
N ILE A 34 10.34 -24.96 3.20
CA ILE A 34 10.33 -24.38 1.86
C ILE A 34 9.59 -25.33 0.90
N ARG A 35 8.90 -24.79 -0.11
CA ARG A 35 8.38 -25.56 -1.25
C ARG A 35 8.39 -24.77 -2.56
N LEU A 36 8.32 -25.50 -3.67
CA LEU A 36 8.10 -24.95 -5.01
C LEU A 36 6.67 -25.22 -5.46
N ALA A 37 5.98 -24.20 -5.96
CA ALA A 37 4.60 -24.28 -6.43
C ALA A 37 4.43 -23.78 -7.87
N GLY A 38 3.47 -24.35 -8.60
CA GLY A 38 3.01 -23.81 -9.89
C GLY A 38 3.70 -24.34 -11.15
N ASP A 39 4.89 -24.93 -11.03
CA ASP A 39 5.66 -25.48 -12.15
C ASP A 39 6.13 -26.92 -11.84
N THR A 40 6.98 -27.50 -12.68
CA THR A 40 7.41 -28.90 -12.62
C THR A 40 8.84 -29.05 -12.09
N GLY A 41 9.06 -30.14 -11.35
CA GLY A 41 10.39 -30.63 -10.99
C GLY A 41 11.20 -29.69 -10.10
N THR A 42 12.16 -29.01 -10.71
CA THR A 42 13.14 -28.15 -10.03
C THR A 42 12.83 -26.66 -10.12
N LYS A 43 11.71 -26.29 -10.76
CA LYS A 43 11.27 -24.90 -10.95
C LYS A 43 9.98 -24.66 -10.22
N GLY A 44 9.79 -23.44 -9.74
CA GLY A 44 8.51 -23.03 -9.20
C GLY A 44 8.54 -21.70 -8.48
N ARG A 45 7.35 -21.21 -8.14
CA ARG A 45 7.16 -20.13 -7.17
C ARG A 45 7.68 -20.60 -5.82
N LEU A 46 8.51 -19.77 -5.19
CA LEU A 46 8.99 -20.00 -3.85
C LEU A 46 7.89 -19.72 -2.83
N GLU A 47 7.56 -20.73 -2.03
CA GLU A 47 6.68 -20.59 -0.87
C GLU A 47 7.39 -21.07 0.38
N VAL A 48 7.14 -20.38 1.49
CA VAL A 48 7.76 -20.66 2.79
C VAL A 48 6.69 -20.92 3.83
N SER A 49 7.05 -21.65 4.88
CA SER A 49 6.15 -21.96 5.99
C SER A 49 6.69 -21.47 7.31
N SER A 50 5.77 -21.07 8.19
CA SER A 50 6.06 -20.73 9.58
C SER A 50 4.90 -21.15 10.47
N ILE A 51 5.22 -21.35 11.76
CA ILE A 51 4.27 -21.60 12.84
C ILE A 51 4.10 -20.37 13.76
N ASP A 52 4.78 -19.26 13.46
CA ASP A 52 4.73 -18.04 14.26
C ASP A 52 3.34 -17.39 14.19
N ALA A 53 2.88 -16.86 15.33
CA ALA A 53 1.48 -16.46 15.54
C ALA A 53 0.94 -15.36 14.61
N TRP A 54 1.80 -14.55 13.97
CA TRP A 54 1.34 -13.57 12.98
C TRP A 54 1.30 -14.14 11.56
N PHE A 55 1.95 -15.28 11.32
CA PHE A 55 2.03 -15.93 10.01
C PHE A 55 0.93 -16.98 9.83
N THR A 56 0.50 -17.63 10.92
CA THR A 56 -0.57 -18.63 10.93
C THR A 56 -1.74 -18.17 11.80
N ASP A 57 -2.97 -18.40 11.33
CA ASP A 57 -4.18 -18.14 12.11
C ASP A 57 -4.47 -19.27 13.13
N VAL A 58 -3.80 -20.43 12.98
CA VAL A 58 -3.93 -21.57 13.87
C VAL A 58 -2.60 -21.80 14.62
N PRO A 59 -2.53 -21.52 15.93
CA PRO A 59 -1.32 -21.67 16.72
C PRO A 59 -0.68 -23.07 16.58
N GLY A 60 0.63 -23.10 16.30
CA GLY A 60 1.39 -24.35 16.17
C GLY A 60 1.19 -25.11 14.85
N LYS A 61 0.24 -24.69 13.99
CA LYS A 61 0.06 -25.26 12.66
C LYS A 61 0.83 -24.46 11.63
N ALA A 62 1.66 -25.14 10.83
CA ALA A 62 2.39 -24.50 9.74
C ALA A 62 1.41 -23.98 8.68
N SER A 63 1.54 -22.70 8.33
CA SER A 63 0.91 -22.10 7.16
C SER A 63 1.93 -21.99 6.02
N TRP A 64 1.48 -21.75 4.79
CA TRP A 64 2.35 -21.56 3.62
C TRP A 64 2.03 -20.24 2.94
N SER A 65 3.05 -19.46 2.64
CA SER A 65 2.92 -18.16 1.97
C SER A 65 3.91 -18.02 0.81
N PRO A 66 3.48 -17.42 -0.31
CA PRO A 66 4.40 -17.07 -1.38
C PRO A 66 5.29 -15.90 -0.97
N VAL A 67 6.48 -15.87 -1.56
CA VAL A 67 7.48 -14.83 -1.32
C VAL A 67 7.32 -13.73 -2.36
N CYS A 68 7.07 -12.51 -1.92
CA CYS A 68 7.07 -11.31 -2.74
C CYS A 68 8.46 -11.04 -3.30
N ASP A 69 8.49 -10.65 -4.56
CA ASP A 69 9.70 -10.16 -5.18
C ASP A 69 9.84 -8.65 -4.95
N THR A 70 10.57 -8.28 -3.89
CA THR A 70 10.83 -6.89 -3.50
C THR A 70 12.06 -6.28 -4.16
N GLY A 71 12.69 -6.99 -5.11
CA GLY A 71 13.92 -6.56 -5.80
C GLY A 71 15.22 -6.79 -5.01
N ASP A 72 15.13 -7.06 -3.71
CA ASP A 72 16.26 -7.46 -2.85
C ASP A 72 16.55 -8.96 -2.87
N PHE A 73 15.60 -9.79 -3.31
CA PHE A 73 15.80 -11.24 -3.47
C PHE A 73 16.63 -11.55 -4.73
N GLY A 74 17.83 -12.10 -4.54
CA GLY A 74 18.78 -12.43 -5.62
C GLY A 74 19.11 -13.91 -5.74
N ASP A 75 20.09 -14.23 -6.61
CA ASP A 75 20.55 -15.61 -6.85
C ASP A 75 21.22 -16.25 -5.63
N ALA A 76 21.84 -15.45 -4.77
CA ALA A 76 22.41 -15.93 -3.50
C ALA A 76 21.31 -16.45 -2.56
N ASP A 77 20.20 -15.72 -2.43
CA ASP A 77 19.04 -16.16 -1.66
C ASP A 77 18.41 -17.40 -2.29
N ALA A 78 18.24 -17.41 -3.62
CA ALA A 78 17.75 -18.57 -4.36
C ALA A 78 18.59 -19.82 -4.10
N THR A 79 19.92 -19.69 -4.08
CA THR A 79 20.85 -20.78 -3.77
C THR A 79 20.61 -21.33 -2.36
N ILE A 80 20.42 -20.46 -1.36
CA ILE A 80 20.12 -20.90 0.02
C ILE A 80 18.79 -21.65 0.07
N MET A 81 17.75 -21.14 -0.58
CA MET A 81 16.43 -21.79 -0.65
C MET A 81 16.52 -23.16 -1.33
N CYS A 82 17.29 -23.27 -2.41
CA CYS A 82 17.52 -24.53 -3.09
C CYS A 82 18.30 -25.53 -2.23
N LYS A 83 19.30 -25.08 -1.44
CA LYS A 83 19.97 -25.92 -0.45
C LYS A 83 19.03 -26.44 0.64
N LEU A 84 18.08 -25.62 1.10
CA LEU A 84 17.03 -26.07 2.01
C LEU A 84 16.12 -27.14 1.38
N LEU A 85 16.00 -27.16 0.06
CA LEU A 85 15.31 -28.20 -0.72
C LEU A 85 16.20 -29.38 -1.15
N ASP A 86 17.42 -29.49 -0.60
CA ASP A 86 18.41 -30.54 -0.89
C ASP A 86 19.18 -30.41 -2.22
N TYR A 87 19.08 -29.28 -2.90
CA TYR A 87 19.85 -29.00 -4.12
C TYR A 87 21.17 -28.30 -3.82
N THR A 88 22.11 -28.32 -4.76
CA THR A 88 23.43 -27.71 -4.59
C THR A 88 23.47 -26.28 -5.11
N TYR A 89 22.73 -26.03 -6.20
CA TYR A 89 22.69 -24.76 -6.92
C TYR A 89 21.26 -24.23 -7.00
N GLY A 90 21.12 -22.91 -7.01
CA GLY A 90 19.85 -22.22 -7.17
C GLY A 90 20.04 -20.90 -7.89
N ARG A 91 19.05 -20.50 -8.69
CA ARG A 91 18.98 -19.17 -9.29
C ARG A 91 17.57 -18.64 -9.29
N LYS A 92 17.43 -17.33 -9.34
CA LYS A 92 16.16 -16.67 -9.57
C LYS A 92 15.66 -17.05 -10.96
N PHE A 93 14.38 -17.39 -11.07
CA PHE A 93 13.76 -17.82 -12.31
C PHE A 93 12.39 -17.18 -12.45
N TYR A 94 12.19 -16.45 -13.55
CA TYR A 94 10.89 -15.87 -13.86
C TYR A 94 10.25 -16.60 -15.01
N SER A 95 9.01 -17.01 -14.80
CA SER A 95 8.10 -17.41 -15.85
C SER A 95 6.72 -16.84 -15.54
N LYS A 96 5.90 -16.68 -16.58
CA LYS A 96 4.49 -16.27 -16.43
C LYS A 96 3.74 -17.17 -15.43
N TYR A 97 4.13 -18.44 -15.35
CA TYR A 97 3.50 -19.45 -14.49
C TYR A 97 4.03 -19.42 -13.04
N THR A 98 5.25 -18.97 -12.80
CA THR A 98 5.83 -18.95 -11.45
C THR A 98 5.57 -17.63 -10.74
N SER A 99 5.66 -16.51 -11.45
CA SER A 99 5.68 -15.17 -10.84
C SER A 99 4.31 -14.47 -10.79
N ALA A 100 3.36 -14.89 -11.64
CA ALA A 100 2.05 -14.23 -11.79
C ALA A 100 0.83 -15.13 -11.49
N LEU A 101 1.04 -16.41 -11.17
CA LEU A 101 -0.08 -17.26 -10.76
C LEU A 101 -0.56 -16.84 -9.36
N ARG A 102 -1.86 -16.52 -9.27
CA ARG A 102 -2.53 -16.25 -8.00
C ARG A 102 -2.20 -17.34 -6.98
N SER A 103 -1.88 -16.91 -5.76
CA SER A 103 -1.90 -17.82 -4.63
C SER A 103 -3.34 -18.31 -4.46
N GLN A 104 -3.55 -19.63 -4.37
CA GLN A 104 -4.87 -20.19 -4.10
C GLN A 104 -5.24 -20.13 -2.61
N THR A 105 -4.34 -19.63 -1.77
CA THR A 105 -4.54 -19.52 -0.33
C THR A 105 -4.74 -18.06 0.05
N ASP A 106 -5.57 -17.81 1.07
CA ASP A 106 -5.68 -16.52 1.79
C ASP A 106 -4.39 -16.20 2.59
N ALA A 107 -3.24 -16.63 2.07
CA ALA A 107 -1.98 -16.57 2.75
C ALA A 107 -1.49 -15.12 2.84
N ARG A 108 -0.93 -14.78 4.00
CA ARG A 108 -0.23 -13.53 4.22
C ARG A 108 1.04 -13.52 3.38
N TYR A 109 1.22 -12.51 2.54
CA TYR A 109 2.40 -12.39 1.70
C TYR A 109 3.63 -12.05 2.53
N VAL A 110 4.76 -12.68 2.19
CA VAL A 110 6.03 -12.43 2.90
C VAL A 110 7.10 -11.95 1.94
N GLY A 111 8.00 -11.12 2.44
CA GLY A 111 9.14 -10.61 1.70
C GLY A 111 10.35 -10.46 2.60
N ARG A 112 11.44 -9.91 2.03
CA ARG A 112 12.69 -9.63 2.74
C ARG A 112 13.16 -10.82 3.57
N ILE A 113 13.53 -11.89 2.87
CA ILE A 113 14.08 -13.09 3.49
C ILE A 113 15.51 -12.79 3.93
N ILE A 114 15.82 -13.09 5.19
CA ILE A 114 17.17 -12.96 5.74
C ILE A 114 17.56 -14.33 6.29
N CYS A 115 18.55 -14.96 5.68
CA CYS A 115 19.08 -16.24 6.11
C CYS A 115 20.46 -16.07 6.72
N GLU A 116 20.67 -16.71 7.86
CA GLU A 116 21.95 -16.80 8.54
C GLU A 116 22.37 -18.27 8.58
N GLU A 117 23.63 -18.54 8.24
CA GLU A 117 24.21 -19.86 8.43
C GLU A 117 24.33 -20.15 9.93
N LYS A 118 23.83 -21.31 10.36
CA LYS A 118 24.03 -21.76 11.73
C LYS A 118 25.49 -22.13 11.89
N ILE A 119 26.25 -21.25 12.53
CA ILE A 119 27.53 -21.63 13.09
C ILE A 119 27.19 -22.68 14.16
N PHE A 120 27.52 -23.95 13.90
CA PHE A 120 27.42 -25.04 14.87
C PHE A 120 28.48 -24.82 15.97
N ASN A 121 28.30 -23.75 16.74
CA ASN A 121 28.97 -23.62 18.01
C ASN A 121 28.23 -24.57 18.97
N PRO A 122 28.92 -25.48 19.65
CA PRO A 122 28.30 -26.30 20.69
C PRO A 122 27.56 -25.35 21.65
N PRO A 123 26.31 -25.68 22.04
CA PRO A 123 25.51 -24.78 22.85
C PRO A 123 26.32 -24.41 24.10
N PRO A 124 26.48 -23.11 24.42
CA PRO A 124 27.09 -22.73 25.68
C PRO A 124 26.31 -23.43 26.81
N PRO A 125 26.98 -23.90 27.88
CA PRO A 125 26.33 -24.63 28.96
C PRO A 125 25.10 -23.86 29.42
N ALA A 126 23.98 -24.57 29.50
CA ALA A 126 22.65 -23.99 29.68
C ALA A 126 22.62 -23.03 30.88
N ARG A 127 22.72 -21.73 30.59
CA ARG A 127 22.39 -20.70 31.58
C ARG A 127 20.88 -20.65 31.70
N SER A 128 20.40 -20.86 32.93
CA SER A 128 18.99 -20.82 33.28
C SER A 128 18.33 -19.57 32.71
N PRO A 129 17.18 -19.70 32.02
CA PRO A 129 16.52 -18.57 31.39
C PRO A 129 16.06 -17.59 32.48
N PRO A 130 16.42 -16.29 32.41
CA PRO A 130 15.91 -15.31 33.33
C PRO A 130 14.39 -15.17 33.13
N SER A 131 13.63 -15.52 34.15
CA SER A 131 12.16 -15.50 34.22
C SER A 131 11.60 -14.07 34.33
N ARG A 132 12.03 -13.15 33.47
CA ARG A 132 11.43 -11.83 33.37
C ARG A 132 10.43 -11.82 32.22
N ALA A 133 9.17 -11.58 32.56
CA ALA A 133 8.11 -11.25 31.63
C ALA A 133 8.59 -10.11 30.71
N ARG A 134 9.01 -10.47 29.49
CA ARG A 134 9.40 -9.50 28.48
C ARG A 134 8.11 -8.80 28.04
N SER A 135 7.97 -7.56 28.49
CA SER A 135 7.05 -6.60 27.88
C SER A 135 7.27 -6.67 26.35
N ARG A 136 6.25 -7.13 25.63
CA ARG A 136 6.28 -7.15 24.17
C ARG A 136 6.32 -5.70 23.73
N SER A 137 7.47 -5.26 23.22
CA SER A 137 7.55 -3.97 22.53
C SER A 137 6.57 -4.06 21.35
N LEU A 138 5.47 -3.31 21.45
CA LEU A 138 4.44 -3.21 20.42
C LEU A 138 4.98 -2.68 19.09
N PHE A 139 6.22 -2.17 19.08
CA PHE A 139 6.89 -1.57 17.93
C PHE A 139 7.93 -2.48 17.26
N ARG A 140 8.01 -3.76 17.62
CA ARG A 140 8.89 -4.69 16.91
C ARG A 140 8.23 -5.10 15.58
N PRO A 141 8.90 -4.90 14.43
CA PRO A 141 8.37 -5.34 13.14
C PRO A 141 8.01 -6.82 13.22
N LEU A 142 6.85 -7.18 12.69
CA LEU A 142 6.42 -8.57 12.59
C LEU A 142 7.50 -9.37 11.84
N GLN A 143 8.02 -10.38 12.51
CA GLN A 143 9.05 -11.28 11.98
C GLN A 143 8.66 -12.70 12.30
N ALA A 144 8.76 -13.58 11.32
CA ALA A 144 8.58 -15.01 11.48
C ALA A 144 9.88 -15.72 11.13
N THR A 145 10.05 -16.91 11.67
CA THR A 145 11.12 -17.84 11.33
C THR A 145 10.54 -18.89 10.41
N ILE A 146 11.26 -19.19 9.32
CA ILE A 146 10.88 -20.31 8.44
C ILE A 146 10.99 -21.61 9.24
N ASN A 147 10.02 -22.49 9.10
CA ASN A 147 9.92 -23.76 9.83
C ASN A 147 10.95 -24.79 9.33
N THR A 148 12.23 -24.49 9.54
CA THR A 148 13.36 -25.37 9.26
C THR A 148 13.63 -26.29 10.45
N PRO A 149 13.93 -27.58 10.26
CA PRO A 149 14.41 -28.48 11.31
C PRO A 149 15.64 -27.92 12.05
N THR A 150 15.83 -28.35 13.29
CA THR A 150 16.99 -27.93 14.10
C THR A 150 18.33 -28.24 13.41
N ALA A 151 18.41 -29.35 12.68
CA ALA A 151 19.58 -29.77 11.91
C ALA A 151 19.81 -28.99 10.59
N SER A 152 18.89 -28.12 10.18
CA SER A 152 19.06 -27.29 8.99
C SER A 152 20.30 -26.40 9.12
N PRO A 153 21.15 -26.28 8.08
CA PRO A 153 22.35 -25.44 8.10
C PRO A 153 22.04 -23.94 8.14
N TYR A 154 20.80 -23.54 7.84
CA TYR A 154 20.37 -22.14 7.87
C TYR A 154 19.21 -21.93 8.84
N THR A 155 19.16 -20.74 9.43
CA THR A 155 17.97 -20.16 10.03
C THR A 155 17.56 -18.95 9.21
N CYS A 156 16.33 -18.95 8.71
CA CYS A 156 15.83 -17.85 7.89
C CYS A 156 14.67 -17.15 8.58
N ARG A 157 14.69 -15.82 8.53
CA ARG A 157 13.62 -14.94 9.00
C ARG A 157 12.95 -14.25 7.83
N ILE A 158 11.66 -14.01 7.98
CA ILE A 158 10.80 -13.38 6.98
C ILE A 158 9.97 -12.27 7.62
N ARG A 159 9.57 -11.30 6.79
CA ARG A 159 8.70 -10.19 7.18
C ARG A 159 7.46 -10.15 6.29
N PRO A 160 6.40 -9.42 6.68
CA PRO A 160 5.33 -9.10 5.75
C PRO A 160 5.90 -8.49 4.46
N GLY A 161 5.44 -9.00 3.32
CA GLY A 161 5.82 -8.51 2.00
C GLY A 161 4.80 -7.50 1.47
N PRO A 162 5.18 -6.62 0.53
CA PRO A 162 4.30 -5.57 0.00
C PRO A 162 3.42 -6.03 -1.18
N CYS A 163 3.58 -7.28 -1.66
CA CYS A 163 2.81 -7.78 -2.79
C CYS A 163 1.40 -8.23 -2.37
N ASP A 164 0.48 -8.23 -3.35
CA ASP A 164 -0.89 -8.69 -3.19
C ASP A 164 -1.08 -10.11 -3.77
N ASN A 165 -2.32 -10.57 -3.91
CA ASN A 165 -2.66 -11.88 -4.49
C ASN A 165 -2.21 -12.06 -5.95
N ASN A 166 -1.80 -10.98 -6.64
CA ASN A 166 -1.38 -10.99 -8.03
C ASN A 166 0.15 -10.92 -8.18
N GLY A 167 0.91 -10.79 -7.09
CA GLY A 167 2.38 -10.76 -7.11
C GLY A 167 2.96 -9.35 -7.29
N PRO A 168 4.20 -9.22 -7.81
CA PRO A 168 5.04 -10.29 -8.32
C PRO A 168 5.58 -11.20 -7.21
N PHE A 169 5.59 -12.51 -7.47
CA PHE A 169 6.19 -13.51 -6.59
C PHE A 169 7.55 -13.98 -7.10
N VAL A 170 8.43 -14.34 -6.17
CA VAL A 170 9.72 -14.96 -6.45
C VAL A 170 9.51 -16.35 -7.04
N GLY A 171 10.08 -16.58 -8.23
CA GLY A 171 10.31 -17.92 -8.77
C GLY A 171 11.78 -18.29 -8.67
N ILE A 172 12.07 -19.57 -8.43
CA ILE A 172 13.42 -20.11 -8.43
C ILE A 172 13.52 -21.39 -9.25
N GLU A 173 14.72 -21.65 -9.74
CA GLU A 173 15.15 -22.92 -10.34
C GLU A 173 16.24 -23.50 -9.46
N CYS A 174 16.17 -24.80 -9.16
CA CYS A 174 17.15 -25.54 -8.38
C CYS A 174 17.84 -26.61 -9.23
N SER A 175 19.06 -27.01 -8.85
CA SER A 175 19.80 -28.07 -9.54
C SER A 175 20.84 -28.72 -8.63
N HIS A 176 21.09 -30.01 -8.85
CA HIS A 176 22.25 -30.70 -8.26
C HIS A 176 23.53 -30.47 -9.07
N PHE A 177 23.40 -30.04 -10.31
CA PHE A 177 24.51 -29.73 -11.21
C PHE A 177 24.72 -28.22 -11.31
N PRO A 178 25.97 -27.75 -11.55
CA PRO A 178 26.23 -26.37 -11.85
C PRO A 178 25.28 -25.87 -12.94
N MET A 179 24.65 -24.72 -12.72
CA MET A 179 23.80 -24.12 -13.73
C MET A 179 24.70 -23.40 -14.72
N ASP A 180 24.45 -23.59 -16.01
CA ASP A 180 25.09 -22.79 -17.05
C ASP A 180 24.89 -21.31 -16.70
N ASN A 181 25.92 -20.49 -17.00
CA ASN A 181 25.84 -19.04 -16.88
C ASN A 181 24.48 -18.61 -17.39
N ALA A 182 23.69 -17.99 -16.50
CA ALA A 182 22.31 -17.64 -16.81
C ALA A 182 22.28 -17.02 -18.20
N SER A 183 21.40 -17.52 -19.08
CA SER A 183 21.10 -16.84 -20.34
C SER A 183 21.00 -15.36 -20.01
N PRO A 184 21.70 -14.47 -20.74
CA PRO A 184 21.78 -13.07 -20.39
C PRO A 184 20.36 -12.61 -20.06
N PRO A 185 20.17 -11.94 -18.91
CA PRO A 185 18.84 -11.59 -18.45
C PRO A 185 18.07 -11.02 -19.64
N PRO A 186 16.82 -11.46 -19.88
CA PRO A 186 16.04 -10.94 -21.00
C PRO A 186 16.20 -9.43 -21.02
N PRO A 187 16.44 -8.81 -22.20
CA PRO A 187 16.79 -7.41 -22.29
C PRO A 187 15.84 -6.64 -21.38
N SER A 188 16.42 -5.84 -20.48
CA SER A 188 15.64 -5.12 -19.48
C SER A 188 14.44 -4.49 -20.20
N PRO A 189 13.21 -4.68 -19.70
CA PRO A 189 12.05 -4.05 -20.31
C PRO A 189 12.38 -2.58 -20.58
N PRO A 190 11.96 -2.00 -21.72
CA PRO A 190 12.16 -0.59 -21.96
C PRO A 190 11.78 0.16 -20.69
N ALA A 191 12.67 1.08 -20.25
CA ALA A 191 12.51 1.78 -18.98
C ALA A 191 11.04 2.22 -18.87
N PRO A 192 10.35 1.90 -17.76
CA PRO A 192 8.94 2.26 -17.63
C PRO A 192 8.80 3.75 -17.92
N PRO A 193 7.72 4.18 -18.59
CA PRO A 193 7.50 5.59 -18.82
C PRO A 193 7.64 6.34 -17.49
N PRO A 194 8.21 7.57 -17.50
CA PRO A 194 8.39 8.35 -16.28
C PRO A 194 7.08 8.37 -15.51
N SER A 195 7.15 8.14 -14.20
CA SER A 195 5.96 8.09 -13.36
C SER A 195 5.14 9.37 -13.57
N PRO A 196 3.80 9.27 -13.66
CA PRO A 196 2.97 10.45 -13.80
C PRO A 196 3.28 11.43 -12.65
N PRO A 197 3.16 12.74 -12.87
CA PRO A 197 3.36 13.73 -11.82
C PRO A 197 2.56 13.38 -10.56
N ALA A 198 3.18 13.58 -9.40
CA ALA A 198 2.51 13.39 -8.11
C ALA A 198 1.22 14.22 -8.07
N VAL A 199 0.11 13.61 -7.62
CA VAL A 199 -1.18 14.30 -7.52
C VAL A 199 -1.15 15.42 -6.47
N SER A 200 -0.21 15.33 -5.52
CA SER A 200 0.13 16.37 -4.55
C SER A 200 0.62 17.67 -5.20
N ASN A 201 1.12 17.64 -6.44
CA ASN A 201 1.52 18.85 -7.17
C ASN A 201 0.36 19.79 -7.52
N PHE A 202 -0.89 19.32 -7.39
CA PHE A 202 -2.10 20.08 -7.73
C PHE A 202 -2.88 20.55 -6.49
N ILE A 203 -2.29 20.45 -5.30
CA ILE A 203 -2.86 20.91 -4.04
C ILE A 203 -1.78 21.53 -3.13
N ARG A 204 -2.17 22.53 -2.34
CA ARG A 204 -1.33 23.17 -1.31
C ARG A 204 -2.09 23.21 0.00
N PHE A 205 -1.34 23.17 1.09
CA PHE A 205 -1.86 23.30 2.43
C PHE A 205 -1.11 24.42 3.17
N TYR A 206 -1.87 25.37 3.71
CA TYR A 206 -1.38 26.49 4.51
C TYR A 206 -1.88 26.30 5.93
N GLY A 207 -1.00 26.22 6.90
CA GLY A 207 -1.40 25.80 8.24
C GLY A 207 -0.24 25.63 9.20
N PRO A 208 -0.56 25.29 10.46
CA PRO A 208 0.43 24.96 11.47
C PRO A 208 1.22 23.70 11.05
N GLN A 209 2.52 23.71 11.34
CA GLN A 209 3.38 22.54 11.13
C GLN A 209 3.05 21.47 12.18
N MET A 210 2.02 20.67 11.92
CA MET A 210 1.50 19.74 12.94
C MET A 210 2.44 18.56 13.21
N THR A 211 3.27 18.13 12.25
CA THR A 211 4.24 17.03 12.44
C THR A 211 5.38 17.08 11.41
N TRP A 212 6.39 16.23 11.61
CA TRP A 212 7.55 15.98 10.74
C TRP A 212 7.21 15.44 9.33
N THR A 213 5.93 15.22 9.01
CA THR A 213 5.49 14.52 7.79
C THR A 213 4.44 15.30 6.98
N SER A 214 3.91 16.40 7.48
CA SER A 214 3.00 17.26 6.71
C SER A 214 3.80 18.18 5.76
N ASN A 215 3.48 18.11 4.47
CA ASN A 215 3.98 19.04 3.46
C ASN A 215 3.24 20.38 3.64
N VAL A 216 3.63 21.15 4.65
CA VAL A 216 3.13 22.52 4.83
C VAL A 216 3.82 23.41 3.81
N PHE A 217 3.03 24.09 2.98
CA PHE A 217 3.56 25.03 1.99
C PHE A 217 4.04 26.32 2.66
N ALA A 218 3.22 26.87 3.55
CA ALA A 218 3.51 28.03 4.38
C ALA A 218 2.60 28.05 5.62
N GLY A 219 2.88 28.92 6.58
CA GLY A 219 1.96 29.20 7.69
C GLY A 219 0.66 29.85 7.20
N LEU A 220 -0.39 29.82 8.04
CA LEU A 220 -1.59 30.61 7.79
C LEU A 220 -1.28 32.11 7.92
N GLU A 221 -1.93 32.91 7.09
CA GLU A 221 -1.80 34.36 7.12
C GLU A 221 -2.40 34.95 8.42
N PRO A 222 -1.80 36.00 9.00
CA PRO A 222 -2.22 36.52 10.31
C PRO A 222 -3.69 36.97 10.37
N ASN A 223 -4.22 37.57 9.31
CA ASN A 223 -5.62 38.01 9.26
C ASN A 223 -6.65 36.88 9.07
N LEU A 224 -6.21 35.63 8.87
CA LEU A 224 -7.10 34.46 8.81
C LEU A 224 -7.32 33.79 10.17
N VAL A 225 -6.43 34.05 11.12
CA VAL A 225 -6.42 33.41 12.43
C VAL A 225 -6.24 34.44 13.51
N ASN A 226 -7.15 34.48 14.47
CA ASN A 226 -6.84 35.19 15.71
C ASN A 226 -5.78 34.36 16.46
N GLU A 227 -4.65 34.95 16.86
CA GLU A 227 -3.51 34.20 17.43
C GLU A 227 -3.90 33.37 18.67
N ASP A 228 -4.98 33.76 19.36
CA ASP A 228 -5.51 33.06 20.53
C ASP A 228 -6.50 31.93 20.19
N ALA A 229 -6.89 31.76 18.93
CA ALA A 229 -7.85 30.74 18.51
C ALA A 229 -7.15 29.42 18.19
N LEU A 230 -7.60 28.34 18.84
CA LEU A 230 -7.17 26.95 18.56
C LEU A 230 -7.19 26.59 17.07
N VAL A 231 -8.06 27.24 16.29
CA VAL A 231 -8.17 27.05 14.84
C VAL A 231 -6.84 27.29 14.13
N GLY A 232 -6.14 28.39 14.43
CA GLY A 232 -4.87 28.70 13.76
C GLY A 232 -3.69 27.85 14.22
N ILE A 233 -3.81 27.25 15.39
CA ILE A 233 -2.79 26.36 15.96
C ILE A 233 -2.93 24.94 15.43
N VAL A 234 -4.15 24.51 15.09
CA VAL A 234 -4.45 23.11 14.72
C VAL A 234 -4.80 22.92 13.25
N TYR A 235 -5.51 23.84 12.65
CA TYR A 235 -6.10 23.64 11.34
C TYR A 235 -5.47 24.55 10.29
N GLY A 236 -5.56 24.12 9.04
CA GLY A 236 -5.12 24.87 7.88
C GLY A 236 -6.21 25.03 6.83
N ARG A 237 -5.86 25.74 5.75
CA ARG A 237 -6.66 25.88 4.54
C ARG A 237 -5.97 25.20 3.36
N PHE A 238 -6.75 24.79 2.37
CA PHE A 238 -6.24 24.23 1.13
C PHE A 238 -6.37 25.20 -0.03
N GLU A 239 -5.43 25.10 -0.96
CA GLU A 239 -5.59 25.62 -2.32
C GLU A 239 -5.43 24.48 -3.32
N VAL A 240 -6.25 24.49 -4.36
CA VAL A 240 -6.19 23.51 -5.45
C VAL A 240 -5.91 24.22 -6.75
N GLN A 241 -5.13 23.58 -7.63
CA GLN A 241 -4.87 24.12 -8.96
C GLN A 241 -6.07 23.83 -9.87
N VAL A 242 -6.68 24.88 -10.42
CA VAL A 242 -7.86 24.80 -11.32
C VAL A 242 -7.75 25.82 -12.45
N ALA A 243 -8.53 25.64 -13.52
CA ALA A 243 -8.66 26.66 -14.56
C ALA A 243 -9.49 27.84 -14.04
N SER A 244 -8.94 29.04 -14.16
CA SER A 244 -9.61 30.30 -13.83
C SER A 244 -10.90 30.46 -14.66
N PRO A 245 -12.01 30.89 -14.04
CA PRO A 245 -13.28 31.08 -14.74
C PRO A 245 -13.26 32.32 -15.65
N VAL A 246 -12.24 33.18 -15.53
CA VAL A 246 -12.13 34.42 -16.30
C VAL A 246 -11.37 34.21 -17.62
N ASP A 247 -10.24 33.50 -17.57
CA ASP A 247 -9.30 33.38 -18.69
C ASP A 247 -8.83 31.94 -18.98
N GLY A 248 -9.32 30.95 -18.23
CA GLY A 248 -8.98 29.53 -18.39
C GLY A 248 -7.56 29.15 -17.98
N ARG A 249 -6.73 30.10 -17.51
CA ARG A 249 -5.36 29.81 -17.05
C ARG A 249 -5.38 29.04 -15.73
N LEU A 250 -4.39 28.18 -15.51
CA LEU A 250 -4.25 27.48 -14.24
C LEU A 250 -3.88 28.45 -13.11
N VAL A 251 -4.69 28.48 -12.06
CA VAL A 251 -4.53 29.32 -10.87
C VAL A 251 -4.67 28.47 -9.61
N TRP A 252 -4.11 28.96 -8.51
CA TRP A 252 -4.34 28.38 -7.19
C TRP A 252 -5.59 28.99 -6.58
N ALA A 253 -6.57 28.15 -6.28
CA ALA A 253 -7.86 28.56 -5.77
C ALA A 253 -8.09 27.98 -4.38
N PRO A 254 -8.40 28.79 -3.36
CA PRO A 254 -8.74 28.28 -2.04
C PRO A 254 -10.04 27.45 -2.08
N LEU A 255 -10.08 26.40 -1.24
CA LEU A 255 -11.27 25.58 -1.06
C LEU A 255 -12.26 26.26 -0.10
N CYS A 256 -13.48 26.45 -0.58
CA CYS A 256 -14.58 27.05 0.15
C CYS A 256 -15.24 26.09 1.13
N TYR A 257 -15.68 26.62 2.27
CA TYR A 257 -16.61 25.92 3.14
C TYR A 257 -17.98 25.86 2.49
N TYR A 258 -18.56 24.66 2.37
CA TYR A 258 -19.90 24.47 1.81
C TYR A 258 -20.96 24.51 2.92
N ASN A 259 -21.92 25.41 2.79
CA ASN A 259 -23.00 25.61 3.78
C ASN A 259 -24.38 25.84 3.13
N ASP A 260 -24.69 25.22 1.98
CA ASP A 260 -26.02 25.42 1.39
C ASP A 260 -27.08 24.64 2.19
N THR A 261 -27.94 25.39 2.87
CA THR A 261 -28.73 24.99 4.04
C THR A 261 -30.10 24.38 3.69
N ALA A 262 -30.13 23.10 3.35
CA ALA A 262 -31.38 22.32 3.44
C ALA A 262 -31.21 20.98 4.17
N ASP A 263 -30.00 20.43 4.23
CA ASP A 263 -29.75 19.13 4.86
C ASP A 263 -28.38 19.10 5.57
N ALA A 264 -28.39 19.34 6.88
CA ALA A 264 -27.19 19.34 7.71
C ALA A 264 -26.43 18.00 7.67
N LEU A 265 -27.13 16.88 7.43
CA LEU A 265 -26.53 15.55 7.34
C LEU A 265 -25.72 15.41 6.05
N TYR A 266 -26.21 15.98 4.94
CA TYR A 266 -25.51 16.00 3.66
C TYR A 266 -24.26 16.91 3.70
N VAL A 267 -24.36 18.04 4.39
CA VAL A 267 -23.25 18.99 4.56
C VAL A 267 -22.08 18.36 5.31
N GLY A 268 -22.35 17.70 6.45
CA GLY A 268 -21.30 17.05 7.24
C GLY A 268 -20.51 16.00 6.44
N ASN A 269 -21.22 15.19 5.65
CA ASN A 269 -20.57 14.20 4.80
C ASN A 269 -19.75 14.83 3.67
N THR A 270 -20.25 15.87 3.02
CA THR A 270 -19.55 16.51 1.90
C THR A 270 -18.27 17.20 2.37
N LEU A 271 -18.30 17.89 3.51
CA LEU A 271 -17.13 18.54 4.10
C LEU A 271 -16.06 17.52 4.51
N MET A 272 -16.45 16.47 5.24
CA MET A 272 -15.53 15.41 5.65
C MET A 272 -14.90 14.71 4.44
N THR A 273 -15.71 14.39 3.44
CA THR A 273 -15.24 13.71 2.23
C THR A 273 -14.30 14.61 1.41
N THR A 274 -14.61 15.90 1.31
CA THR A 274 -13.75 16.87 0.62
C THR A 274 -12.40 16.99 1.30
N ALA A 275 -12.41 17.11 2.63
CA ALA A 275 -11.18 17.20 3.41
C ALA A 275 -10.38 15.88 3.36
N ASP A 276 -11.04 14.73 3.36
CA ASP A 276 -10.42 13.41 3.16
C ASP A 276 -9.70 13.31 1.80
N VAL A 277 -10.39 13.61 0.70
CA VAL A 277 -9.79 13.60 -0.65
C VAL A 277 -8.66 14.63 -0.75
N ALA A 278 -8.80 15.82 -0.17
CA ALA A 278 -7.76 16.84 -0.15
C ALA A 278 -6.50 16.35 0.59
N CYS A 279 -6.66 15.78 1.78
CA CYS A 279 -5.54 15.25 2.55
C CYS A 279 -4.89 14.03 1.89
N GLN A 280 -5.70 13.15 1.29
CA GLN A 280 -5.20 12.04 0.49
C GLN A 280 -4.38 12.52 -0.70
N GLN A 281 -4.88 13.50 -1.46
CA GLN A 281 -4.16 14.13 -2.56
C GLN A 281 -2.85 14.78 -2.10
N LEU A 282 -2.87 15.51 -0.98
CA LEU A 282 -1.68 16.16 -0.40
C LEU A 282 -0.55 15.16 -0.10
N HIS A 283 -0.91 13.92 0.23
CA HIS A 283 0.00 12.84 0.58
C HIS A 283 0.22 11.81 -0.54
N ASP A 284 -0.28 12.06 -1.75
CA ASP A 284 -0.26 11.12 -2.89
C ASP A 284 -0.88 9.74 -2.55
N TRP A 285 -1.98 9.74 -1.79
CA TRP A 285 -2.63 8.52 -1.33
C TRP A 285 -3.49 7.86 -2.43
N PRO A 286 -3.53 6.50 -2.50
CA PRO A 286 -2.68 5.56 -1.79
C PRO A 286 -1.26 5.58 -2.32
N LYS A 287 -0.32 5.98 -1.46
CA LYS A 287 1.11 5.84 -1.74
C LYS A 287 1.51 4.43 -1.36
N GLN A 288 2.38 3.78 -2.12
CA GLN A 288 3.04 2.58 -1.63
C GLN A 288 3.91 2.99 -0.43
N PHE A 289 3.43 2.75 0.78
CA PHE A 289 4.28 2.80 1.97
C PHE A 289 5.04 1.48 2.05
N ASP A 290 6.35 1.55 2.29
CA ASP A 290 7.22 0.38 2.49
C ASP A 290 6.72 -0.45 3.70
N GLY A 291 5.75 -1.35 3.47
CA GLY A 291 5.33 -2.38 4.43
C GLY A 291 4.38 -1.92 5.54
N GLY A 292 3.59 -0.86 5.35
CA GLY A 292 2.63 -0.38 6.35
C GLY A 292 1.30 0.11 5.77
N ILE A 293 0.24 0.05 6.57
CA ILE A 293 -0.99 0.78 6.32
C ILE A 293 -0.72 2.22 6.74
N ALA A 294 -0.78 3.16 5.79
CA ALA A 294 -0.94 4.55 6.19
C ALA A 294 -2.43 4.90 6.21
N LEU A 295 -2.81 5.76 7.14
CA LEU A 295 -4.15 6.30 7.25
C LEU A 295 -4.00 7.80 7.26
N VAL A 296 -4.71 8.49 6.38
CA VAL A 296 -4.80 9.94 6.46
C VAL A 296 -6.01 10.24 7.32
N MET A 297 -5.79 10.59 8.58
CA MET A 297 -6.88 11.06 9.43
C MET A 297 -7.15 12.52 9.13
N VAL A 298 -8.43 12.82 8.98
CA VAL A 298 -8.92 14.16 8.70
C VAL A 298 -9.79 14.60 9.85
N GLN A 299 -9.55 15.81 10.34
CA GLN A 299 -10.47 16.49 11.24
C GLN A 299 -10.85 17.81 10.59
N VAL A 300 -12.15 18.03 10.46
CA VAL A 300 -12.71 19.31 10.01
C VAL A 300 -13.06 20.12 11.25
N SER A 301 -12.69 21.40 11.26
CA SER A 301 -13.02 22.30 12.37
C SER A 301 -14.50 22.70 12.31
N ASP A 302 -15.17 22.76 13.45
CA ASP A 302 -16.48 23.39 13.59
C ASP A 302 -16.40 24.92 13.47
N THR A 303 -15.25 25.48 13.87
CA THR A 303 -14.91 26.89 13.77
C THR A 303 -14.21 27.13 12.44
N GLN A 304 -14.86 27.90 11.57
CA GLN A 304 -14.40 28.12 10.20
C GLN A 304 -13.44 29.31 10.13
N ILE A 305 -12.45 29.25 9.23
CA ILE A 305 -11.66 30.42 8.84
C ILE A 305 -12.56 31.35 8.03
N THR A 306 -12.87 32.52 8.58
CA THR A 306 -13.68 33.55 7.91
C THR A 306 -12.82 34.29 6.89
N ILE A 307 -13.35 34.55 5.70
CA ILE A 307 -12.66 35.30 4.67
C ILE A 307 -12.66 36.79 5.06
N PRO A 308 -11.50 37.44 5.21
CA PRO A 308 -11.43 38.85 5.54
C PRO A 308 -11.96 39.69 4.37
N SER A 309 -12.46 40.89 4.66
CA SER A 309 -12.96 41.79 3.60
C SER A 309 -11.85 42.41 2.74
N ALA A 310 -10.65 42.53 3.30
CA ALA A 310 -9.44 43.03 2.65
C ALA A 310 -8.20 42.59 3.46
N ALA A 311 -7.02 42.63 2.83
CA ALA A 311 -5.74 42.61 3.53
C ALA A 311 -5.43 43.99 4.14
N TYR A 312 -4.84 44.00 5.34
CA TYR A 312 -4.37 45.20 6.03
C TYR A 312 -2.84 45.32 6.02
N GLY A 313 -2.13 44.20 5.90
CA GLY A 313 -0.67 44.10 5.73
C GLY A 313 -0.24 43.39 4.43
N GLU A 314 1.08 43.33 4.19
CA GLU A 314 1.65 42.64 3.02
C GLU A 314 1.57 41.10 3.14
N ASP A 315 1.67 40.59 4.37
CA ASP A 315 1.61 39.16 4.69
C ASP A 315 0.17 38.65 4.94
N ASP A 316 -0.82 39.54 4.83
CA ASP A 316 -2.22 39.22 5.01
C ASP A 316 -2.79 38.51 3.78
N PHE A 317 -3.74 37.61 4.02
CA PHE A 317 -4.55 37.03 2.97
C PHE A 317 -5.43 38.12 2.34
N ASP A 318 -5.22 38.36 1.04
CA ASP A 318 -5.99 39.33 0.26
C ASP A 318 -6.98 38.62 -0.67
N PRO A 319 -8.29 38.62 -0.36
CA PRO A 319 -9.30 37.98 -1.21
C PRO A 319 -9.36 38.62 -2.61
N LYS A 320 -8.90 39.86 -2.80
CA LYS A 320 -8.90 40.54 -4.10
C LYS A 320 -7.81 40.03 -5.04
N LYS A 321 -6.77 39.38 -4.51
CA LYS A 321 -5.70 38.74 -5.32
C LYS A 321 -6.07 37.32 -5.76
N VAL A 322 -7.15 36.75 -5.21
CA VAL A 322 -7.61 35.40 -5.54
C VAL A 322 -8.40 35.42 -6.84
N ALA A 323 -7.85 34.80 -7.89
CA ALA A 323 -8.47 34.77 -9.22
C ALA A 323 -9.65 33.79 -9.32
N ALA A 324 -9.69 32.76 -8.47
CA ALA A 324 -10.73 31.74 -8.49
C ALA A 324 -10.95 31.13 -7.10
N TRP A 325 -12.17 30.66 -6.84
CA TRP A 325 -12.60 30.04 -5.60
C TRP A 325 -13.28 28.71 -5.92
N VAL A 326 -12.98 27.66 -5.17
CA VAL A 326 -13.48 26.31 -5.47
C VAL A 326 -14.42 25.83 -4.38
N THR A 327 -15.64 25.44 -4.76
CA THR A 327 -16.63 24.85 -3.86
C THR A 327 -16.94 23.43 -4.32
N VAL A 328 -16.82 22.45 -3.42
CA VAL A 328 -17.20 21.06 -3.72
C VAL A 328 -18.69 20.89 -3.48
N LEU A 329 -19.42 20.55 -4.55
CA LEU A 329 -20.87 20.34 -4.54
C LEU A 329 -21.25 18.88 -4.24
N GLY A 330 -20.29 17.95 -4.30
CA GLY A 330 -20.49 16.53 -4.02
C GLY A 330 -19.49 15.63 -4.75
N GLY A 331 -19.81 14.33 -4.85
CA GLY A 331 -19.07 13.39 -5.70
C GLY A 331 -17.90 12.65 -5.04
N GLY A 332 -17.92 12.46 -3.71
CA GLY A 332 -16.88 11.66 -3.02
C GLY A 332 -17.38 10.50 -2.16
N LEU A 333 -18.67 10.42 -1.81
CA LEU A 333 -19.20 9.26 -1.09
C LEU A 333 -19.29 8.06 -2.05
N GLY A 334 -18.37 7.11 -1.92
CA GLY A 334 -18.29 5.91 -2.75
C GLY A 334 -17.60 6.09 -4.12
N ALA A 335 -17.03 7.27 -4.40
CA ALA A 335 -16.40 7.58 -5.68
C ALA A 335 -14.87 7.46 -5.61
N SER A 336 -14.27 6.95 -6.69
CA SER A 336 -12.84 6.75 -6.91
C SER A 336 -12.01 8.05 -7.05
N ALA A 337 -12.50 9.18 -6.55
CA ALA A 337 -11.82 10.47 -6.68
C ALA A 337 -10.49 10.42 -5.93
N ARG A 338 -9.38 10.65 -6.65
CA ARG A 338 -8.02 10.66 -6.07
C ARG A 338 -7.48 12.07 -5.86
N LYS A 339 -8.17 13.06 -6.40
CA LYS A 339 -7.88 14.48 -6.26
C LYS A 339 -9.18 15.26 -6.18
N VAL A 340 -9.14 16.43 -5.55
CA VAL A 340 -10.31 17.31 -5.40
C VAL A 340 -10.88 17.71 -6.77
N GLN A 341 -10.01 17.81 -7.79
CA GLN A 341 -10.42 18.09 -9.17
C GLN A 341 -11.24 16.98 -9.84
N ASP A 342 -11.26 15.76 -9.28
CA ASP A 342 -12.13 14.67 -9.76
C ASP A 342 -13.54 14.72 -9.15
N MET A 343 -13.75 15.58 -8.14
CA MET A 343 -15.04 15.75 -7.49
C MET A 343 -15.96 16.68 -8.30
N ASN A 344 -17.24 16.73 -7.94
CA ASN A 344 -18.14 17.71 -8.53
C ASN A 344 -17.87 19.09 -7.91
N ILE A 345 -17.11 19.93 -8.63
CA ILE A 345 -16.68 21.25 -8.15
C ILE A 345 -17.31 22.39 -8.94
N ALA A 346 -17.64 23.48 -8.24
CA ALA A 346 -17.93 24.78 -8.83
C ALA A 346 -16.72 25.70 -8.66
N ILE A 347 -16.39 26.43 -9.72
CA ILE A 347 -15.31 27.43 -9.73
C ILE A 347 -15.95 28.81 -9.91
N SER A 348 -15.67 29.75 -9.01
CA SER A 348 -16.20 31.12 -9.04
C SER A 348 -15.08 32.15 -9.08
N SER A 349 -15.33 33.30 -9.70
CA SER A 349 -14.46 34.49 -9.61
C SER A 349 -14.74 35.34 -8.36
N THR A 350 -15.81 35.04 -7.62
CA THR A 350 -16.18 35.72 -6.39
C THR A 350 -15.86 34.86 -5.15
N PRO A 351 -15.57 35.48 -3.99
CA PRO A 351 -15.34 34.76 -2.75
C PRO A 351 -16.45 33.76 -2.40
N CYS A 352 -16.09 32.78 -1.56
CA CYS A 352 -17.00 31.72 -1.12
C CYS A 352 -18.34 32.29 -0.65
N LYS A 353 -19.46 31.73 -1.15
CA LYS A 353 -20.82 32.14 -0.77
C LYS A 353 -21.06 32.07 0.75
N SER A 354 -20.39 31.14 1.43
CA SER A 354 -20.42 30.97 2.88
C SER A 354 -19.66 32.05 3.66
N GLY A 355 -18.81 32.84 3.00
CA GLY A 355 -17.88 33.76 3.65
C GLY A 355 -16.72 33.05 4.37
N ALA A 356 -16.54 31.74 4.16
CA ALA A 356 -15.59 30.93 4.91
C ALA A 356 -14.82 29.91 4.04
N LEU A 357 -13.64 29.55 4.51
CA LEU A 357 -12.75 28.55 3.90
C LEU A 357 -12.91 27.17 4.54
N LEU A 358 -12.74 26.12 3.74
CA LEU A 358 -12.62 24.76 4.27
C LEU A 358 -11.40 24.69 5.18
N THR A 359 -11.66 24.33 6.44
CA THR A 359 -10.66 24.32 7.50
C THR A 359 -10.49 22.88 8.00
N ALA A 360 -9.31 22.30 7.77
CA ALA A 360 -9.04 20.91 8.15
C ALA A 360 -7.59 20.70 8.56
N VAL A 361 -7.33 19.55 9.18
CA VAL A 361 -5.97 19.04 9.45
C VAL A 361 -5.80 17.67 8.81
N CYS A 362 -4.65 17.49 8.15
CA CYS A 362 -4.22 16.20 7.62
C CYS A 362 -3.20 15.57 8.57
N GLN A 363 -3.54 14.43 9.14
CA GLN A 363 -2.62 13.66 9.96
C GLN A 363 -2.31 12.34 9.26
N PRO A 364 -1.19 12.23 8.53
CA PRO A 364 -0.76 10.96 7.98
C PRO A 364 -0.23 10.08 9.12
N PHE A 365 -0.98 9.04 9.47
CA PHE A 365 -0.51 7.94 10.31
C PHE A 365 0.17 6.93 9.42
N GLY A 366 1.41 6.57 9.74
CA GLY A 366 2.13 5.51 9.07
C GLY A 366 3.45 5.30 9.78
N GLU A 367 3.78 4.05 10.11
CA GLU A 367 5.08 3.72 10.69
C GLU A 367 6.16 4.00 9.64
N ARG A 368 6.75 5.20 9.65
CA ARG A 368 8.09 5.37 9.08
C ARG A 368 9.02 4.56 9.96
N HIS A 369 9.41 3.37 9.49
CA HIS A 369 10.66 2.78 9.92
C HIS A 369 11.75 3.82 9.68
N ARG A 370 12.25 4.47 10.74
CA ARG A 370 13.52 5.19 10.68
C ARG A 370 14.54 4.19 10.16
N ARG A 371 14.97 4.38 8.90
CA ARG A 371 16.21 3.78 8.41
C ARG A 371 17.30 4.47 9.24
N ASN A 372 17.77 3.80 10.27
CA ASN A 372 19.01 4.15 10.95
C ASN A 372 20.19 3.74 10.08
#